data_AF-A0A2A3MPR1-F1
#
_entry.id   AF-A0A2A3MPR1-F1
#
_cell.length_a   1.000
_cell.length_b   1.000
_cell.length_c   1.000
_cell.angle_alpha   90.00
_cell.angle_beta   90.00
_cell.angle_gamma   90.00
#
_symmetry.space_group_name_H-M   'P 1'
#
loop_
_entity.id
_entity.type
_entity.pdbx_description
1 polymer ?
#
loop_
_entity_poly.entity_id
_entity_poly.type
_entity_poly.pdbx_seq_one_letter_code
_entity_poly.pdbx_strand_id
1 'polypeptide(L)'
;MIIDEIRKARESKGLSRRALAEMLDVDPQAIVRLEAGTGSIDLLIRVMDAVDFHFAGLAPGRSLPDQLRNRRIKMELSVAELSRRAGMSRNTISGLEVGKGTIRALESLLAIIGKQARRRAPERQHWAADRKGDRDSRFTPLEFLEPIYEVFGIPDLDPCGHDLAPVRAGQKYMLSEGRDGLAEPWAAGVVWCNPPFSAQLQWLRKADHEVTVGNAKTVICLVPARTDSAFFHDRLIGVADIGLLRGRIKFLSPDGRAEQTPFALMLVIFGATARQLDHLRTLIPAYWLPRSPSGALGDRERERALEEISF
;
A
#
# COMPACT_ATOMS: atom_id res chain seq x y z
N MET A 1 26.48 -11.21 -10.70
CA MET A 1 25.70 -11.73 -11.84
C MET A 1 24.21 -11.64 -11.53
N ILE A 2 23.34 -11.76 -12.54
CA ILE A 2 21.87 -11.70 -12.39
C ILE A 2 21.33 -12.65 -11.30
N ILE A 3 21.93 -13.84 -11.23
CA ILE A 3 21.60 -14.89 -10.29
C ILE A 3 21.99 -14.54 -8.84
N ASP A 4 23.11 -13.84 -8.65
CA ASP A 4 23.50 -13.37 -7.31
C ASP A 4 22.49 -12.37 -6.76
N GLU A 5 21.92 -11.52 -7.61
CA GLU A 5 20.92 -10.54 -7.19
C GLU A 5 19.58 -11.20 -6.83
N ILE A 6 19.22 -12.31 -7.49
CA ILE A 6 18.05 -13.11 -7.16
C ILE A 6 18.26 -13.85 -5.83
N ARG A 7 19.45 -14.40 -5.59
CA ARG A 7 19.82 -14.99 -4.29
C ARG A 7 19.70 -13.97 -3.16
N LYS A 8 20.29 -12.77 -3.33
CA LYS A 8 20.18 -11.68 -2.36
C LYS A 8 18.73 -11.25 -2.14
N ALA A 9 17.90 -11.23 -3.17
CA ALA A 9 16.47 -10.91 -3.04
C ALA A 9 15.73 -11.94 -2.19
N ARG A 10 15.95 -13.24 -2.43
CA ARG A 10 15.41 -14.32 -1.59
C ARG A 10 15.84 -14.15 -0.13
N GLU A 11 17.13 -13.97 0.12
CA GLU A 11 17.69 -13.83 1.47
C GLU A 11 17.13 -12.59 2.20
N SER A 12 16.95 -11.48 1.49
CA SER A 12 16.35 -10.26 2.07
C SER A 12 14.90 -10.44 2.53
N LYS A 13 14.17 -11.41 1.95
CA LYS A 13 12.82 -11.80 2.39
C LYS A 13 12.82 -12.85 3.51
N GLY A 14 13.98 -13.30 3.98
CA GLY A 14 14.09 -14.35 4.99
C GLY A 14 13.70 -15.75 4.50
N LEU A 15 13.57 -15.93 3.18
CA LEU A 15 13.15 -17.21 2.59
C LEU A 15 14.33 -18.16 2.49
N SER A 16 14.23 -19.35 3.09
CA SER A 16 15.17 -20.43 2.83
C SER A 16 14.97 -20.99 1.41
N ARG A 17 15.99 -21.67 0.85
CA ARG A 17 15.85 -22.35 -0.46
C ARG A 17 14.72 -23.37 -0.45
N ARG A 18 14.56 -24.09 0.67
CA ARG A 18 13.51 -25.08 0.88
C ARG A 18 12.12 -24.43 0.92
N ALA A 19 11.95 -23.36 1.68
CA ALA A 19 10.69 -22.62 1.74
C ALA A 19 10.28 -22.09 0.36
N LEU A 20 11.22 -21.53 -0.40
CA LEU A 20 10.95 -21.08 -1.77
C LEU A 20 10.58 -22.24 -2.71
N ALA A 21 11.24 -23.39 -2.57
CA ALA A 21 10.93 -24.58 -3.36
C ALA A 21 9.53 -25.12 -3.06
N GLU A 22 9.14 -25.18 -1.79
CA GLU A 22 7.79 -25.56 -1.34
C GLU A 22 6.74 -24.57 -1.87
N MET A 23 6.99 -23.26 -1.78
CA MET A 23 6.09 -22.22 -2.33
C MET A 23 5.84 -22.36 -3.84
N LEU A 24 6.85 -22.83 -4.58
CA LEU A 24 6.80 -22.96 -6.04
C LEU A 24 6.44 -24.38 -6.49
N ASP A 25 6.18 -25.31 -5.57
CA ASP A 25 5.94 -26.73 -5.88
C ASP A 25 7.03 -27.31 -6.81
N VAL A 26 8.29 -27.14 -6.40
CA VAL A 26 9.46 -27.66 -7.14
C VAL A 26 10.44 -28.37 -6.21
N ASP A 27 11.28 -29.22 -6.81
CA ASP A 27 12.38 -29.85 -6.11
C ASP A 27 13.36 -28.79 -5.54
N PRO A 28 13.75 -28.86 -4.24
CA PRO A 28 14.70 -27.92 -3.65
C PRO A 28 16.05 -27.82 -4.37
N GLN A 29 16.50 -28.91 -5.00
CA GLN A 29 17.70 -28.95 -5.82
C GLN A 29 17.55 -28.14 -7.11
N ALA A 30 16.33 -27.87 -7.58
CA ALA A 30 16.09 -26.94 -8.68
C ALA A 30 16.44 -25.49 -8.29
N ILE A 31 16.11 -25.06 -7.07
CA ILE A 31 16.49 -23.74 -6.54
C ILE A 31 18.01 -23.64 -6.35
N VAL A 32 18.65 -24.69 -5.84
CA VAL A 32 20.12 -24.75 -5.71
C VAL A 32 20.80 -24.61 -7.07
N ARG A 33 20.36 -25.36 -8.08
CA ARG A 33 20.89 -25.28 -9.44
C ARG A 33 20.68 -23.90 -10.07
N LEU A 34 19.49 -23.33 -9.89
CA LEU A 34 19.16 -21.98 -10.38
C LEU A 34 20.09 -20.94 -9.79
N GLU A 35 20.30 -20.97 -8.46
CA GLU A 35 21.23 -20.07 -7.78
C GLU A 35 22.70 -20.29 -8.16
N ALA A 36 23.03 -21.44 -8.75
CA ALA A 36 24.34 -21.72 -9.32
C ALA A 36 24.44 -21.32 -10.82
N GLY A 37 23.41 -20.70 -11.39
CA GLY A 37 23.39 -20.26 -12.80
C GLY A 37 22.96 -21.34 -13.80
N THR A 38 22.33 -22.41 -13.33
CA THR A 38 21.91 -23.54 -14.17
C THR A 38 20.42 -23.83 -14.02
N GLY A 39 19.74 -24.19 -15.11
CA GLY A 39 18.30 -24.46 -15.10
C GLY A 39 17.54 -23.71 -16.20
N SER A 40 16.21 -23.77 -16.12
CA SER A 40 15.30 -23.14 -17.09
C SER A 40 15.03 -21.68 -16.73
N ILE A 41 14.81 -20.85 -17.76
CA ILE A 41 14.34 -19.47 -17.53
C ILE A 41 12.89 -19.42 -17.05
N ASP A 42 12.10 -20.47 -17.32
CA ASP A 42 10.74 -20.60 -16.82
C ASP A 42 10.71 -20.61 -15.28
N LEU A 43 11.53 -21.48 -14.66
CA LEU A 43 11.67 -21.50 -13.21
C LEU A 43 12.26 -20.18 -12.69
N LEU A 44 13.18 -19.57 -13.44
CA LEU A 44 13.74 -18.27 -13.09
C LEU A 44 12.66 -17.19 -12.99
N ILE A 45 11.75 -17.11 -13.96
CA ILE A 45 10.64 -16.15 -13.98
C ILE A 45 9.73 -16.39 -12.77
N ARG A 46 9.37 -17.64 -12.49
CA ARG A 46 8.55 -18.00 -11.32
C ARG A 46 9.21 -17.62 -9.99
N VAL A 47 10.53 -17.83 -9.87
CA VAL A 47 11.32 -17.40 -8.71
C VAL A 47 11.35 -15.87 -8.61
N MET A 48 11.53 -15.17 -9.73
CA MET A 48 11.52 -13.72 -9.77
C MET A 48 10.19 -13.17 -9.25
N ASP A 49 9.06 -13.73 -9.68
CA ASP A 49 7.74 -13.32 -9.21
C ASP A 49 7.56 -13.57 -7.71
N ALA A 50 7.93 -14.76 -7.21
CA ALA A 50 7.83 -15.10 -5.79
C ALA A 50 8.68 -14.19 -4.88
N VAL A 51 9.87 -13.80 -5.36
CA VAL A 51 10.78 -12.92 -4.61
C VAL A 51 10.64 -11.45 -4.97
N ASP A 52 9.60 -11.08 -5.73
CA ASP A 52 9.33 -9.70 -6.19
C ASP A 52 10.56 -9.04 -6.84
N PHE A 53 11.21 -9.80 -7.72
CA PHE A 53 12.41 -9.40 -8.44
C PHE A 53 12.06 -8.96 -9.85
N HIS A 54 12.39 -7.71 -10.17
CA HIS A 54 12.13 -7.12 -11.48
C HIS A 54 13.42 -6.62 -12.12
N PHE A 55 13.50 -6.64 -13.46
CA PHE A 55 14.60 -6.00 -14.20
C PHE A 55 14.35 -4.51 -14.41
N ALA A 56 15.42 -3.73 -14.29
CA ALA A 56 15.50 -2.34 -14.75
C ALA A 56 16.66 -2.23 -15.74
N GLY A 57 16.64 -1.20 -16.60
CA GLY A 57 17.70 -0.97 -17.58
C GLY A 57 17.65 -1.89 -18.81
N LEU A 58 16.58 -2.67 -18.96
CA LEU A 58 16.13 -3.23 -20.23
C LEU A 58 15.11 -2.27 -20.89
N ALA A 59 14.39 -2.74 -21.92
CA ALA A 59 13.24 -2.00 -22.45
C ALA A 59 11.98 -2.27 -21.61
N PRO A 60 10.96 -1.38 -21.64
CA PRO A 60 9.67 -1.64 -20.99
C PRO A 60 9.02 -2.93 -21.50
N GLY A 61 8.36 -3.68 -20.62
CA GLY A 61 7.70 -4.94 -20.94
C GLY A 61 6.98 -5.52 -19.72
N ARG A 62 5.89 -6.27 -19.94
CA ARG A 62 5.07 -6.85 -18.85
C ARG A 62 5.78 -8.02 -18.17
N SER A 63 6.66 -8.70 -18.90
CA SER A 63 7.44 -9.84 -18.44
C SER A 63 8.92 -9.72 -18.85
N LEU A 64 9.82 -10.51 -18.26
CA LEU A 64 11.23 -10.56 -18.71
C LEU A 64 11.34 -10.89 -20.22
N PRO A 65 10.64 -11.89 -20.78
CA PRO A 65 10.64 -12.15 -22.23
C PRO A 65 10.28 -10.93 -23.08
N ASP A 66 9.25 -10.18 -22.69
CA ASP A 66 8.86 -8.94 -23.39
C ASP A 66 9.98 -7.90 -23.33
N GLN A 67 10.60 -7.72 -22.16
CA GLN A 67 11.68 -6.75 -21.98
C GLN A 67 12.90 -7.10 -22.84
N LEU A 68 13.23 -8.39 -22.99
CA LEU A 68 14.31 -8.86 -23.87
C LEU A 68 13.99 -8.57 -25.34
N ARG A 69 12.79 -8.94 -25.81
CA ARG A 69 12.33 -8.71 -27.18
C ARG A 69 12.31 -7.21 -27.50
N ASN A 70 11.70 -6.41 -26.64
CA ASN A 70 11.59 -4.97 -26.82
C ASN A 70 12.96 -4.30 -26.78
N ARG A 71 13.91 -4.82 -25.97
CA ARG A 71 15.28 -4.31 -25.94
C ARG A 71 16.01 -4.60 -27.23
N ARG A 72 15.87 -5.81 -27.78
CA ARG A 72 16.42 -6.16 -29.10
C ARG A 72 15.87 -5.23 -30.19
N ILE A 73 14.55 -5.03 -30.22
CA ILE A 73 13.88 -4.15 -31.20
C ILE A 73 14.36 -2.71 -31.04
N LYS A 74 14.45 -2.19 -29.81
CA LYS A 74 14.96 -0.84 -29.52
C LYS A 74 16.42 -0.63 -29.92
N MET A 75 17.21 -1.71 -29.99
CA MET A 75 18.58 -1.69 -30.51
C MET A 75 18.65 -1.95 -32.02
N GLU A 76 17.50 -2.04 -32.71
CA GLU A 76 17.38 -2.28 -34.15
C GLU A 76 18.04 -3.59 -34.62
N LEU A 77 18.12 -4.59 -33.72
CA LEU A 77 18.73 -5.88 -34.03
C LEU A 77 17.67 -6.88 -34.51
N SER A 78 17.91 -7.52 -35.64
CA SER A 78 17.14 -8.71 -36.02
C SER A 78 17.52 -9.90 -35.15
N VAL A 79 16.64 -10.92 -35.07
CA VAL A 79 16.96 -12.19 -34.39
C VAL A 79 18.21 -12.84 -34.99
N ALA A 80 18.37 -12.76 -36.32
CA ALA A 80 19.53 -13.28 -37.02
C ALA A 80 20.84 -12.54 -36.63
N GLU A 81 20.77 -11.22 -36.51
CA GLU A 81 21.93 -10.41 -36.12
C GLU A 81 22.34 -10.67 -34.68
N LEU A 82 21.36 -10.71 -33.76
CA LEU A 82 21.65 -11.00 -32.36
C LEU A 82 22.16 -12.43 -32.15
N SER A 83 21.63 -13.40 -32.92
CA SER A 83 22.12 -14.77 -32.98
C SER A 83 23.62 -14.83 -33.33
N ARG A 84 24.07 -14.11 -34.36
CA ARG A 84 25.49 -14.03 -34.74
C ARG A 84 26.35 -13.41 -33.63
N ARG A 85 25.91 -12.27 -33.08
CA ARG A 85 26.67 -11.56 -32.03
C ARG A 85 26.79 -12.36 -30.74
N ALA A 86 25.79 -13.17 -30.43
CA ALA A 86 25.75 -13.95 -29.21
C ALA A 86 26.30 -15.37 -29.34
N GLY A 87 26.66 -15.81 -30.56
CA GLY A 87 27.07 -17.18 -30.81
C GLY A 87 25.98 -18.21 -30.50
N MET A 88 24.70 -17.82 -30.65
CA MET A 88 23.54 -18.64 -30.31
C MET A 88 22.66 -18.90 -31.54
N SER A 89 21.90 -19.99 -31.54
CA SER A 89 20.94 -20.25 -32.63
C SER A 89 19.79 -19.24 -32.62
N ARG A 90 19.16 -18.99 -33.78
CA ARG A 90 17.95 -18.15 -33.88
C ARG A 90 16.81 -18.69 -33.01
N ASN A 91 16.69 -20.01 -32.88
CA ASN A 91 15.70 -20.67 -32.04
C ASN A 91 15.95 -20.42 -30.55
N THR A 92 17.22 -20.36 -30.13
CA THR A 92 17.58 -20.02 -28.75
C THR A 92 17.17 -18.58 -28.42
N ILE A 93 17.47 -17.62 -29.31
CA ILE A 93 17.05 -16.22 -29.12
C ILE A 93 15.52 -16.12 -29.07
N SER A 94 14.84 -16.73 -30.03
CA SER A 94 13.37 -16.70 -30.10
C SER A 94 12.72 -17.38 -28.89
N GLY A 95 13.33 -18.46 -28.40
CA GLY A 95 12.91 -19.15 -27.18
C GLY A 95 12.97 -18.24 -25.95
N LEU A 96 14.08 -17.50 -25.77
CA LEU A 96 14.24 -16.57 -24.65
C LEU A 96 13.19 -15.46 -24.69
N GLU A 97 12.82 -14.97 -25.88
CA GLU A 97 11.78 -13.94 -26.08
C GLU A 97 10.34 -14.43 -25.83
N VAL A 98 10.15 -15.74 -25.59
CA VAL A 98 8.86 -16.34 -25.21
C VAL A 98 8.93 -17.08 -23.88
N GLY A 99 9.96 -16.86 -23.07
CA GLY A 99 10.08 -17.46 -21.73
C GLY A 99 10.56 -18.92 -21.70
N LYS A 100 11.16 -19.41 -22.80
CA LYS A 100 11.78 -20.75 -22.87
C LYS A 100 13.30 -20.67 -23.01
N GLY A 101 13.99 -21.72 -22.57
CA GLY A 101 15.45 -21.82 -22.67
C GLY A 101 16.14 -21.88 -21.32
N THR A 102 17.45 -21.63 -21.31
CA THR A 102 18.31 -21.84 -20.14
C THR A 102 18.84 -20.53 -19.57
N ILE A 103 19.12 -20.53 -18.28
CA ILE A 103 19.74 -19.40 -17.57
C ILE A 103 21.06 -18.99 -18.23
N ARG A 104 21.87 -19.97 -18.65
CA ARG A 104 23.14 -19.71 -19.36
C ARG A 104 22.93 -18.93 -20.66
N ALA A 105 21.95 -19.33 -21.46
CA ALA A 105 21.63 -18.62 -22.70
C ALA A 105 21.13 -17.18 -22.42
N LEU A 106 20.34 -17.00 -21.36
CA LEU A 106 19.91 -15.68 -20.89
C LEU A 106 21.10 -14.80 -20.47
N GLU A 107 22.06 -15.33 -19.72
CA GLU A 107 23.25 -14.59 -19.30
C GLU A 107 24.10 -14.16 -20.51
N SER A 108 24.32 -15.05 -21.48
CA SER A 108 25.00 -14.72 -22.74
C SER A 108 24.26 -13.63 -23.52
N LEU A 109 22.92 -13.67 -23.54
CA LEU A 109 22.10 -12.64 -24.18
C LEU A 109 22.25 -11.28 -23.47
N LEU A 110 22.12 -11.28 -22.14
CA LEU A 110 22.20 -10.07 -21.31
C LEU A 110 23.58 -9.41 -21.34
N ALA A 111 24.66 -10.17 -21.51
CA ALA A 111 26.00 -9.61 -21.73
C ALA A 111 26.06 -8.68 -22.96
N ILE A 112 25.16 -8.87 -23.94
CA ILE A 112 25.09 -8.08 -25.17
C ILE A 112 24.05 -6.97 -25.06
N ILE A 113 22.78 -7.33 -24.83
CA ILE A 113 21.66 -6.37 -24.89
C ILE A 113 21.31 -5.76 -23.53
N GLY A 114 21.80 -6.38 -22.44
CA GLY A 114 21.49 -6.08 -21.05
C GLY A 114 22.66 -5.49 -20.27
N LYS A 115 23.64 -4.82 -20.92
CA LYS A 115 24.75 -4.15 -20.20
C LYS A 115 24.30 -3.13 -19.13
N GLN A 116 23.11 -2.56 -19.32
CA GLN A 116 22.47 -1.64 -18.38
C GLN A 116 21.48 -2.34 -17.44
N ALA A 117 21.25 -3.65 -17.65
CA ALA A 117 20.31 -4.44 -16.89
C ALA A 117 20.82 -4.58 -15.46
N ARG A 118 19.95 -4.23 -14.53
CA ARG A 118 20.20 -4.30 -13.09
C ARG A 118 18.92 -4.76 -12.42
N ARG A 119 19.03 -5.27 -11.19
CA ARG A 119 17.86 -5.42 -10.33
C ARG A 119 17.15 -4.06 -10.29
N ARG A 120 15.90 -4.00 -10.76
CA ARG A 120 15.00 -2.92 -10.40
C ARG A 120 14.83 -3.08 -8.91
N ALA A 121 15.38 -2.15 -8.12
CA ALA A 121 14.89 -1.98 -6.77
C ALA A 121 13.36 -1.91 -6.91
N PRO A 122 12.59 -2.72 -6.14
CA PRO A 122 11.13 -2.70 -6.21
C PRO A 122 10.72 -1.24 -6.25
N GLU A 123 9.88 -0.89 -7.22
CA GLU A 123 9.63 0.49 -7.61
C GLU A 123 9.58 1.38 -6.37
N ARG A 124 10.67 2.13 -6.18
CA ARG A 124 10.79 3.04 -5.05
C ARG A 124 9.81 4.16 -5.36
N GLN A 125 8.57 4.01 -4.91
CA GLN A 125 7.90 5.18 -4.37
C GLN A 125 8.89 5.74 -3.33
N HIS A 126 9.31 6.99 -3.50
CA HIS A 126 10.24 7.65 -2.59
C HIS A 126 9.71 7.57 -1.14
N TRP A 127 10.20 6.57 -0.40
CA TRP A 127 10.01 6.38 1.03
C TRP A 127 11.34 5.85 1.53
N ALA A 128 12.04 6.67 2.31
CA ALA A 128 13.39 6.46 2.77
C ALA A 128 13.67 4.99 3.15
N ALA A 129 14.58 4.36 2.41
CA ALA A 129 15.17 3.11 2.82
C ALA A 129 16.23 3.44 3.87
N ASP A 130 15.84 3.41 5.14
CA ASP A 130 16.68 3.01 6.25
C ASP A 130 15.80 2.78 7.49
N ARG A 131 15.84 1.54 8.00
CA ARG A 131 15.20 0.99 9.20
C ARG A 131 13.90 0.21 8.96
N LYS A 132 14.00 -1.07 9.33
CA LYS A 132 12.93 -2.07 9.45
C LYS A 132 11.99 -1.68 10.61
N GLY A 133 11.33 -0.54 10.49
CA GLY A 133 10.20 -0.14 11.31
C GLY A 133 8.89 -0.48 10.60
N ASP A 134 7.84 -0.72 11.37
CA ASP A 134 6.49 -0.82 10.84
C ASP A 134 6.16 0.47 10.05
N ARG A 135 6.11 0.36 8.72
CA ARG A 135 5.97 1.50 7.79
C ARG A 135 4.60 2.17 7.85
N ASP A 136 3.63 1.48 8.45
CA ASP A 136 2.27 1.97 8.69
C ASP A 136 2.07 2.47 10.13
N SER A 137 3.00 2.22 11.06
CA SER A 137 2.98 2.81 12.40
C SER A 137 3.28 4.31 12.34
N ARG A 138 2.20 5.10 12.28
CA ARG A 138 2.22 6.56 12.24
C ARG A 138 1.38 7.10 13.37
N PHE A 139 1.97 7.40 14.52
CA PHE A 139 1.20 7.84 15.66
C PHE A 139 0.92 9.34 15.59
N THR A 140 -0.34 9.71 15.74
CA THR A 140 -0.77 11.11 15.67
C THR A 140 -0.23 11.85 16.89
N PRO A 141 0.47 12.99 16.72
CA PRO A 141 0.98 13.74 17.86
C PRO A 141 -0.16 14.38 18.65
N LEU A 142 0.01 14.51 19.97
CA LEU A 142 -1.02 15.10 20.84
C LEU A 142 -1.45 16.50 20.40
N GLU A 143 -0.51 17.32 19.94
CA GLU A 143 -0.81 18.67 19.44
C GLU A 143 -1.86 18.70 18.32
N PHE A 144 -1.96 17.64 17.51
CA PHE A 144 -2.99 17.51 16.49
C PHE A 144 -4.30 16.92 17.05
N LEU A 145 -4.21 16.09 18.09
CA LEU A 145 -5.36 15.45 18.73
C LEU A 145 -6.11 16.40 19.67
N GLU A 146 -5.42 17.36 20.33
CA GLU A 146 -6.06 18.27 21.29
C GLU A 146 -7.25 19.05 20.68
N PRO A 147 -7.17 19.65 19.48
CA PRO A 147 -8.33 20.25 18.82
C PRO A 147 -9.48 19.27 18.54
N ILE A 148 -9.15 18.00 18.24
CA ILE A 148 -10.15 16.96 18.04
C ILE A 148 -10.86 16.65 19.37
N TYR A 149 -10.09 16.51 20.45
CA TYR A 149 -10.63 16.28 21.79
C TYR A 149 -11.47 17.44 22.30
N GLU A 150 -11.09 18.67 21.97
CA GLU A 150 -11.85 19.87 22.32
C GLU A 150 -13.25 19.87 21.69
N VAL A 151 -13.36 19.41 20.43
CA VAL A 151 -14.63 19.42 19.69
C VAL A 151 -15.49 18.20 19.97
N PHE A 152 -14.88 17.02 20.04
CA PHE A 152 -15.60 15.74 20.09
C PHE A 152 -15.49 15.03 21.44
N GLY A 153 -14.66 15.53 22.35
CA GLY A 153 -14.26 14.80 23.56
C GLY A 153 -13.15 13.78 23.29
N ILE A 154 -12.69 13.14 24.36
CA ILE A 154 -11.78 12.00 24.24
C ILE A 154 -12.53 10.86 23.52
N PRO A 155 -11.98 10.27 22.45
CA PRO A 155 -12.63 9.17 21.74
C PRO A 155 -12.90 7.99 22.67
N ASP A 156 -14.04 7.35 22.51
CA ASP A 156 -14.33 6.11 23.21
C ASP A 156 -13.47 4.97 22.66
N LEU A 157 -13.14 5.02 21.36
CA LEU A 157 -12.43 3.95 20.66
C LEU A 157 -11.35 4.48 19.70
N ASP A 158 -10.19 3.82 19.71
CA ASP A 158 -9.18 3.82 18.65
C ASP A 158 -9.05 2.38 18.08
N PRO A 159 -9.64 2.09 16.90
CA PRO A 159 -9.61 0.76 16.32
C PRO A 159 -8.27 0.44 15.63
N CYS A 160 -7.35 1.42 15.58
CA CYS A 160 -6.00 1.29 15.03
C CYS A 160 -4.94 1.44 16.15
N GLY A 161 -5.30 1.00 17.36
CA GLY A 161 -4.54 1.23 18.57
C GLY A 161 -3.15 0.61 18.54
N HIS A 162 -2.23 1.27 19.25
CA HIS A 162 -0.88 0.80 19.49
C HIS A 162 -0.38 1.30 20.85
N ASP A 163 0.40 0.50 21.56
CA ASP A 163 0.89 0.81 22.93
C ASP A 163 1.68 2.13 22.99
N LEU A 164 2.50 2.35 21.97
CA LEU A 164 3.33 3.56 21.84
C LEU A 164 2.57 4.78 21.28
N ALA A 165 1.33 4.63 20.83
CA ALA A 165 0.56 5.74 20.28
C ALA A 165 -0.02 6.61 21.42
N PRO A 166 0.14 7.94 21.38
CA PRO A 166 -0.26 8.82 22.46
C PRO A 166 -1.78 9.09 22.51
N VAL A 167 -2.56 8.47 21.62
CA VAL A 167 -4.02 8.59 21.57
C VAL A 167 -4.61 8.17 22.92
N ARG A 168 -5.51 8.98 23.48
CA ARG A 168 -6.08 8.81 24.83
C ARG A 168 -7.40 8.04 24.84
N ALA A 169 -7.71 7.31 23.79
CA ALA A 169 -9.02 6.67 23.62
C ALA A 169 -9.36 5.72 24.79
N GLY A 170 -10.64 5.67 25.18
CA GLY A 170 -11.13 4.82 26.28
C GLY A 170 -10.87 3.33 26.04
N GLN A 171 -10.93 2.89 24.78
CA GLN A 171 -10.56 1.57 24.33
C GLN A 171 -9.66 1.65 23.09
N LYS A 172 -8.74 0.68 22.97
CA LYS A 172 -7.87 0.51 21.80
C LYS A 172 -7.99 -0.92 21.28
N TYR A 173 -8.10 -1.09 19.96
CA TYR A 173 -7.96 -2.42 19.35
C TYR A 173 -6.53 -2.60 18.89
N MET A 174 -5.89 -3.64 19.43
CA MET A 174 -4.47 -3.90 19.19
C MET A 174 -4.30 -5.33 18.67
N LEU A 175 -3.58 -5.47 17.55
CA LEU A 175 -3.29 -6.77 16.97
C LEU A 175 -2.46 -7.66 17.93
N SER A 176 -1.63 -7.05 18.80
CA SER A 176 -0.90 -7.75 19.86
C SER A 176 -1.81 -8.44 20.87
N GLU A 177 -3.03 -7.94 21.05
CA GLU A 177 -4.08 -8.52 21.89
C GLU A 177 -5.02 -9.44 21.09
N GLY A 178 -4.71 -9.71 19.81
CA GLY A 178 -5.55 -10.50 18.92
C GLY A 178 -6.82 -9.78 18.46
N ARG A 179 -6.89 -8.46 18.63
CA ARG A 179 -8.06 -7.66 18.23
C ARG A 179 -7.77 -6.90 16.94
N ASP A 180 -8.50 -7.26 15.90
CA ASP A 180 -8.41 -6.61 14.59
C ASP A 180 -9.56 -5.60 14.42
N GLY A 181 -9.23 -4.31 14.31
CA GLY A 181 -10.23 -3.27 14.15
C GLY A 181 -11.03 -3.32 12.84
N LEU A 182 -10.59 -4.06 11.82
CA LEU A 182 -11.44 -4.32 10.65
C LEU A 182 -12.49 -5.41 10.92
N ALA A 183 -12.21 -6.35 11.82
CA ALA A 183 -13.09 -7.46 12.17
C ALA A 183 -14.06 -7.12 13.32
N GLU A 184 -13.62 -6.28 14.26
CA GLU A 184 -14.38 -5.90 15.46
C GLU A 184 -15.46 -4.83 15.16
N PRO A 185 -16.60 -4.83 15.88
CA PRO A 185 -17.58 -3.75 15.82
C PRO A 185 -17.08 -2.48 16.52
N TRP A 186 -17.39 -1.29 16.01
CA TRP A 186 -16.96 -0.01 16.59
C TRP A 186 -18.07 0.59 17.47
N ALA A 187 -18.52 -0.17 18.47
CA ALA A 187 -19.63 0.18 19.36
C ALA A 187 -19.30 1.35 20.31
N ALA A 188 -19.28 2.57 19.77
CA ALA A 188 -18.71 3.76 20.42
C ALA A 188 -19.49 5.04 20.07
N GLY A 189 -19.48 6.03 20.96
CA GLY A 189 -19.97 7.37 20.62
C GLY A 189 -19.03 8.03 19.62
N VAL A 190 -17.75 8.15 19.97
CA VAL A 190 -16.73 8.80 19.15
C VAL A 190 -15.58 7.84 18.87
N VAL A 191 -15.24 7.68 17.60
CA VAL A 191 -14.12 6.85 17.14
C VAL A 191 -13.06 7.74 16.50
N TRP A 192 -11.82 7.60 16.96
CA TRP A 192 -10.65 8.16 16.28
C TRP A 192 -9.95 7.06 15.49
N CYS A 193 -9.81 7.24 14.18
CA CYS A 193 -9.19 6.26 13.31
C CYS A 193 -8.04 6.89 12.52
N ASN A 194 -6.81 6.50 12.84
CA ASN A 194 -5.63 6.78 12.03
C ASN A 194 -5.08 5.45 11.50
N PRO A 195 -5.61 4.96 10.37
CA PRO A 195 -5.39 3.59 9.93
C PRO A 195 -4.01 3.39 9.27
N PRO A 196 -3.57 2.14 9.11
CA PRO A 196 -2.55 1.78 8.14
C PRO A 196 -2.88 2.35 6.76
N PHE A 197 -2.09 3.28 6.26
CA PHE A 197 -2.38 4.04 5.03
C PHE A 197 -2.30 3.17 3.76
N SER A 198 -1.64 2.02 3.85
CA SER A 198 -1.66 0.97 2.83
C SER A 198 -3.07 0.41 2.60
N ALA A 199 -3.93 0.41 3.62
CA ALA A 199 -5.28 -0.16 3.61
C ALA A 199 -6.40 0.87 3.74
N GLN A 200 -6.12 2.17 3.55
CA GLN A 200 -7.06 3.28 3.85
C GLN A 200 -8.48 3.06 3.32
N LEU A 201 -8.65 2.46 2.13
CA LEU A 201 -9.97 2.31 1.51
C LEU A 201 -10.83 1.30 2.26
N GLN A 202 -10.22 0.25 2.82
CA GLN A 202 -10.92 -0.73 3.65
C GLN A 202 -11.41 -0.08 4.94
N TRP A 203 -10.55 0.72 5.58
CA TRP A 203 -10.87 1.45 6.81
C TRP A 203 -11.95 2.52 6.61
N LEU A 204 -11.91 3.28 5.51
CA LEU A 204 -12.96 4.26 5.21
C LEU A 204 -14.32 3.59 4.93
N ARG A 205 -14.33 2.43 4.26
CA ARG A 205 -15.56 1.63 4.06
C ARG A 205 -16.08 1.08 5.39
N LYS A 206 -15.19 0.64 6.28
CA LYS A 206 -15.53 0.19 7.62
C LYS A 206 -16.14 1.33 8.43
N ALA A 207 -15.50 2.51 8.47
CA ALA A 207 -16.01 3.70 9.14
C ALA A 207 -17.44 4.09 8.69
N ASP A 208 -17.65 4.16 7.39
CA ASP A 208 -18.96 4.41 6.78
C ASP A 208 -19.99 3.33 7.17
N HIS A 209 -19.60 2.06 7.13
CA HIS A 209 -20.46 0.96 7.58
C HIS A 209 -20.86 1.09 9.04
N GLU A 210 -19.90 1.29 9.95
CA GLU A 210 -20.14 1.37 11.40
C GLU A 210 -21.08 2.51 11.78
N VAL A 211 -20.96 3.67 11.12
CA VAL A 211 -21.93 4.77 11.31
C VAL A 211 -23.28 4.44 10.69
N THR A 212 -23.29 3.81 9.51
CA THR A 212 -24.54 3.47 8.81
C THR A 212 -25.38 2.45 9.57
N VAL A 213 -24.76 1.48 10.23
CA VAL A 213 -25.46 0.47 11.04
C VAL A 213 -25.70 0.92 12.49
N GLY A 214 -25.27 2.13 12.85
CA GLY A 214 -25.51 2.72 14.18
C GLY A 214 -24.58 2.22 15.29
N ASN A 215 -23.51 1.50 14.96
CA ASN A 215 -22.50 1.09 15.95
C ASN A 215 -21.68 2.28 16.44
N ALA A 216 -21.36 3.23 15.55
CA ALA A 216 -20.64 4.45 15.87
C ALA A 216 -21.49 5.70 15.63
N LYS A 217 -21.48 6.68 16.54
CA LYS A 217 -22.18 7.97 16.30
C LYS A 217 -21.34 8.92 15.44
N THR A 218 -20.07 9.12 15.81
CA THR A 218 -19.12 9.93 15.07
C THR A 218 -17.83 9.16 14.83
N VAL A 219 -17.35 9.16 13.59
CA VAL A 219 -16.06 8.56 13.23
C VAL A 219 -15.19 9.61 12.56
N ILE A 220 -13.97 9.76 13.06
CA ILE A 220 -13.00 10.75 12.58
C ILE A 220 -11.79 10.00 12.04
N CYS A 221 -11.63 10.00 10.72
CA CYS A 221 -10.52 9.34 10.05
C CYS A 221 -9.46 10.36 9.60
N LEU A 222 -8.19 10.10 9.92
CA LEU A 222 -7.05 10.83 9.36
C LEU A 222 -6.36 9.97 8.31
N VAL A 223 -6.39 10.38 7.04
CA VAL A 223 -5.90 9.56 5.92
C VAL A 223 -5.17 10.39 4.87
N PRO A 224 -4.32 9.78 4.02
CA PRO A 224 -3.80 10.43 2.83
C PRO A 224 -4.93 10.95 1.93
N ALA A 225 -4.74 12.13 1.35
CA ALA A 225 -5.71 12.73 0.43
C ALA A 225 -5.66 12.04 -0.95
N ARG A 226 -6.18 10.81 -1.05
CA ARG A 226 -6.37 10.11 -2.33
C ARG A 226 -7.84 10.13 -2.71
N THR A 227 -8.16 10.77 -3.83
CA THR A 227 -9.54 11.05 -4.24
C THR A 227 -9.96 10.28 -5.49
N ASP A 228 -9.10 9.42 -6.03
CA ASP A 228 -9.23 8.76 -7.33
C ASP A 228 -10.14 7.52 -7.34
N SER A 229 -10.47 6.97 -6.17
CA SER A 229 -11.26 5.74 -6.07
C SER A 229 -12.75 5.98 -6.36
N ALA A 230 -13.41 5.00 -6.99
CA ALA A 230 -14.88 5.02 -7.18
C ALA A 230 -15.64 5.23 -5.88
N PHE A 231 -15.21 4.60 -4.77
CA PHE A 231 -15.83 4.81 -3.46
C PHE A 231 -15.79 6.27 -2.99
N PHE A 232 -14.70 6.97 -3.28
CA PHE A 232 -14.58 8.39 -2.95
C PHE A 232 -15.68 9.18 -3.68
N HIS A 233 -15.74 9.02 -5.00
CA HIS A 233 -16.66 9.74 -5.88
C HIS A 233 -18.13 9.36 -5.68
N ASP A 234 -18.43 8.07 -5.57
CA ASP A 234 -19.80 7.55 -5.65
C ASP A 234 -20.50 7.52 -4.29
N ARG A 235 -19.73 7.58 -3.18
CA ARG A 235 -20.28 7.44 -1.83
C ARG A 235 -19.68 8.41 -0.82
N LEU A 236 -18.36 8.42 -0.65
CA LEU A 236 -17.71 9.11 0.46
C LEU A 236 -18.03 10.62 0.49
N ILE A 237 -18.00 11.30 -0.67
CA ILE A 237 -18.30 12.74 -0.76
C ILE A 237 -19.74 13.09 -0.38
N GLY A 238 -20.65 12.11 -0.38
CA GLY A 238 -22.05 12.29 -0.03
C GLY A 238 -22.32 12.06 1.46
N VAL A 239 -21.52 11.21 2.11
CA VAL A 239 -21.79 10.75 3.49
C VAL A 239 -20.83 11.33 4.53
N ALA A 240 -19.68 11.86 4.12
CA ALA A 240 -18.66 12.38 5.03
C ALA A 240 -18.38 13.88 4.81
N ASP A 241 -17.98 14.55 5.88
CA ASP A 241 -17.35 15.87 5.84
C ASP A 241 -15.85 15.68 5.61
N ILE A 242 -15.32 16.29 4.55
CA ILE A 242 -13.93 16.07 4.13
C ILE A 242 -13.16 17.40 4.20
N GLY A 243 -12.15 17.44 5.06
CA GLY A 243 -11.25 18.58 5.24
C GLY A 243 -9.85 18.28 4.73
N LEU A 244 -9.42 18.92 3.64
CA LEU A 244 -8.06 18.83 3.12
C LEU A 244 -7.12 19.69 3.98
N LEU A 245 -6.25 19.05 4.76
CA LEU A 245 -5.44 19.75 5.76
C LEU A 245 -4.43 20.71 5.14
N ARG A 246 -4.29 21.90 5.74
CA ARG A 246 -3.25 22.87 5.36
C ARG A 246 -1.97 22.56 6.14
N GLY A 247 -0.99 22.01 5.45
CA GLY A 247 0.29 21.61 6.03
C GLY A 247 0.40 20.10 6.23
N ARG A 248 1.50 19.64 6.83
CA ARG A 248 1.76 18.21 7.03
C ARG A 248 2.02 17.93 8.50
N ILE A 249 1.32 16.92 9.01
CA ILE A 249 1.50 16.42 10.37
C ILE A 249 2.87 15.72 10.45
N LYS A 250 3.59 15.98 11.54
CA LYS A 250 4.77 15.21 11.92
C LYS A 250 4.31 14.04 12.77
N PHE A 251 4.17 12.86 12.17
CA PHE A 251 3.77 11.66 12.90
C PHE A 251 4.93 11.16 13.76
N LEU A 252 4.60 10.64 14.94
CA LEU A 252 5.55 9.94 15.77
C LEU A 252 5.69 8.50 15.27
N SER A 253 6.92 8.01 15.21
CA SER A 253 7.24 6.60 14.92
C SER A 253 7.49 5.81 16.22
N PRO A 254 7.51 4.47 16.17
CA PRO A 254 7.83 3.62 17.33
C PRO A 254 9.18 3.92 18.00
N ASP A 255 10.16 4.46 17.26
CA ASP A 255 11.46 4.89 17.79
C ASP A 255 11.46 6.34 18.32
N GLY A 256 10.28 6.96 18.48
CA GLY A 256 10.10 8.28 19.09
C GLY A 256 10.46 9.46 18.19
N ARG A 257 10.68 9.23 16.89
CA ARG A 257 11.01 10.30 15.94
C ARG A 257 9.75 10.91 15.34
N ALA A 258 9.83 12.19 15.03
CA ALA A 258 8.75 12.92 14.37
C ALA A 258 9.05 13.04 12.87
N GLU A 259 8.28 12.35 12.02
CA GLU A 259 8.47 12.31 10.57
C GLU A 259 7.29 12.94 9.83
N GLN A 260 7.58 13.80 8.85
CA GLN A 260 6.56 14.32 7.96
C GLN A 260 6.22 13.31 6.87
N THR A 261 4.94 13.26 6.49
CA THR A 261 4.54 12.52 5.29
C THR A 261 4.96 13.28 4.01
N PRO A 262 5.34 12.59 2.93
CA PRO A 262 5.54 13.16 1.60
C PRO A 262 4.22 13.40 0.84
N PHE A 263 3.06 12.99 1.38
CA PHE A 263 1.74 13.25 0.81
C PHE A 263 0.90 14.19 1.68
N ALA A 264 -0.12 14.79 1.05
CA ALA A 264 -1.17 15.54 1.72
C ALA A 264 -2.09 14.62 2.53
N LEU A 265 -2.71 15.17 3.57
CA LEU A 265 -3.63 14.48 4.46
C LEU A 265 -5.00 15.14 4.41
N MET A 266 -6.02 14.37 4.72
CA MET A 266 -7.38 14.85 4.90
C MET A 266 -7.99 14.24 6.16
N LEU A 267 -8.86 15.02 6.80
CA LEU A 267 -9.84 14.50 7.74
C LEU A 267 -11.08 14.06 6.96
N VAL A 268 -11.58 12.88 7.29
CA VAL A 268 -12.86 12.36 6.80
C VAL A 268 -13.71 12.06 8.01
N ILE A 269 -14.81 12.79 8.17
CA ILE A 269 -15.63 12.77 9.37
C ILE A 269 -17.04 12.32 9.02
N PHE A 270 -17.51 11.28 9.69
CA PHE A 270 -18.86 10.74 9.56
C PHE A 270 -19.66 11.07 10.80
N GLY A 271 -20.94 11.44 10.64
CA GLY A 271 -21.87 11.61 11.75
C GLY A 271 -21.56 12.78 12.70
N ALA A 272 -20.77 13.77 12.28
CA ALA A 272 -20.56 14.99 13.04
C ALA A 272 -21.71 15.98 12.85
N THR A 273 -22.08 16.67 13.92
CA THR A 273 -23.08 17.75 13.88
C THR A 273 -22.50 19.02 13.24
N ALA A 274 -23.37 19.88 12.69
CA ALA A 274 -22.97 21.18 12.14
C ALA A 274 -22.18 22.02 13.16
N ARG A 275 -22.63 22.04 14.43
CA ARG A 275 -21.94 22.77 15.51
C ARG A 275 -20.52 22.24 15.75
N GLN A 276 -20.32 20.92 15.74
CA GLN A 276 -19.00 20.33 15.89
C GLN A 276 -18.10 20.69 14.71
N LEU A 277 -18.61 20.60 13.48
CA LEU A 277 -17.84 20.94 12.27
C LEU A 277 -17.45 22.43 12.24
N ASP A 278 -18.38 23.32 12.60
CA ASP A 278 -18.11 24.76 12.66
C ASP A 278 -17.05 25.08 13.71
N HIS A 279 -17.10 24.41 14.87
CA HIS A 279 -16.05 24.57 15.88
C HIS A 279 -14.71 24.00 15.39
N LEU A 280 -14.70 22.83 14.78
CA LEU A 280 -13.47 22.22 14.25
C LEU A 280 -12.79 23.09 13.18
N ARG A 281 -13.59 23.74 12.32
CA ARG A 281 -13.12 24.63 11.25
C ARG A 281 -12.36 25.85 11.78
N THR A 282 -12.60 26.28 13.02
CA THR A 282 -11.84 27.39 13.63
C THR A 282 -10.49 26.93 14.19
N LEU A 283 -10.38 25.65 14.58
CA LEU A 283 -9.19 25.11 15.25
C LEU A 283 -8.21 24.44 14.27
N ILE A 284 -8.72 23.77 13.23
CA ILE A 284 -7.89 23.02 12.26
C ILE A 284 -7.93 23.69 10.89
N PRO A 285 -6.81 24.29 10.44
CA PRO A 285 -6.71 24.85 9.09
C PRO A 285 -6.87 23.77 8.01
N ALA A 286 -7.97 23.82 7.28
CA ALA A 286 -8.25 22.91 6.18
C ALA A 286 -9.15 23.58 5.12
N TYR A 287 -9.05 23.11 3.88
CA TYR A 287 -10.06 23.39 2.87
C TYR A 287 -11.15 22.31 2.94
N TRP A 288 -12.35 22.70 3.34
CA TRP A 288 -13.48 21.78 3.50
C TRP A 288 -14.25 21.66 2.19
N LEU A 289 -14.39 20.43 1.70
CA LEU A 289 -15.14 20.16 0.48
C LEU A 289 -16.64 20.39 0.75
N PRO A 290 -17.37 21.00 -0.19
CA PRO A 290 -18.82 21.08 -0.08
C PRO A 290 -19.42 19.68 -0.18
N ARG A 291 -20.37 19.36 0.71
CA ARG A 291 -21.17 18.14 0.57
C ARG A 291 -21.97 18.20 -0.72
N SER A 292 -21.97 17.12 -1.49
CA SER A 292 -22.82 17.03 -2.68
C SER A 292 -24.30 16.98 -2.26
N PRO A 293 -25.22 17.70 -2.94
CA PRO A 293 -26.62 17.83 -2.52
C PRO A 293 -27.39 16.51 -2.43
N SER A 294 -26.92 15.45 -3.09
CA SER A 294 -27.47 14.09 -2.95
C SER A 294 -27.29 13.47 -1.56
N GLY A 295 -26.29 13.90 -0.78
CA GLY A 295 -26.09 13.46 0.61
C GLY A 295 -27.03 14.11 1.62
N ALA A 296 -27.44 15.35 1.35
CA ALA A 296 -28.31 16.14 2.24
C ALA A 296 -29.74 15.59 2.36
N LEU A 297 -30.19 14.76 1.41
CA LEU A 297 -31.45 14.01 1.55
C LEU A 297 -31.34 12.88 2.59
N GLY A 298 -30.19 12.19 2.64
CA GLY A 298 -29.96 11.10 3.60
C GLY A 298 -29.86 11.57 5.05
N ASP A 299 -29.33 12.77 5.28
CA ASP A 299 -29.27 13.37 6.62
C ASP A 299 -30.67 13.74 7.14
N ARG A 300 -31.58 14.24 6.28
CA ARG A 300 -32.97 14.52 6.65
C ARG A 300 -33.78 13.25 6.94
N GLU A 301 -33.50 12.17 6.21
CA GLU A 301 -34.12 10.87 6.46
C GLU A 301 -33.57 10.23 7.76
N ARG A 302 -32.29 10.42 8.06
CA ARG A 302 -31.68 9.99 9.34
C ARG A 302 -32.16 10.79 10.55
N GLU A 303 -32.29 12.11 10.44
CA GLU A 303 -32.87 12.94 11.51
C GLU A 303 -34.31 12.50 11.82
N ARG A 304 -35.13 12.24 10.80
CA ARG A 304 -36.48 11.68 10.98
C ARG A 304 -36.48 10.30 11.64
N ALA A 305 -35.58 9.41 11.23
CA ALA A 305 -35.49 8.07 11.81
C ALA A 305 -35.04 8.10 13.29
N LEU A 306 -34.18 9.05 13.67
CA LEU A 306 -33.74 9.23 15.06
C LEU A 306 -34.82 9.88 15.95
N GLU A 307 -35.67 10.74 15.38
CA GLU A 307 -36.85 11.29 16.05
C GLU A 307 -37.93 10.21 16.29
N GLU A 308 -38.12 9.27 15.35
CA GLU A 308 -39.09 8.18 15.49
C GLU A 308 -38.70 7.10 16.52
N ILE A 309 -37.41 6.98 16.87
CA ILE A 309 -36.91 6.04 17.89
C ILE A 309 -36.95 6.64 19.31
N SER A 310 -37.24 7.95 19.43
CA SER A 310 -37.23 8.68 20.72
C SER A 310 -38.60 8.85 21.39
N PHE A 311 -39.62 8.06 20.99
CA PHE A 311 -40.96 8.03 21.60
C PHE A 311 -41.31 6.66 22.20
#